data_AF-A0A1M7AQH2-F1
#
_entry.id   AF-A0A1M7AQH2-F1
#
_cell.length_a   1.000
_cell.length_b   1.000
_cell.length_c   1.000
_cell.angle_alpha   90.00
_cell.angle_beta   90.00
_cell.angle_gamma   90.00
#
_symmetry.space_group_name_H-M   'P 1'
#
loop_
_entity.id
_entity.type
_entity.pdbx_description
1 polymer ?
#
loop_
_entity_poly.entity_id
_entity_poly.type
_entity_poly.pdbx_seq_one_letter_code
_entity_poly.pdbx_strand_id
1 'polypeptide(L)'
;MNNKVLATATVVVLSSFISSAWAARPEGEPTCSFVGGAFYKSNNTMYLESINDENAKVEVDNVAANCINNSVSGNFKVIVERSTALAANSTITLPANYQSANECVDLYEPISYNKDENGMWITAEKHDIENGAAHRPMLMITNTDKDECKGIKEIEFTATGVSVSTQTSVELALRSDVSNQGDWLMRGSYSFIRWDKDDAELGSVYGYAAKTKDKVEAGQFTKVGSGAFVPPLRAYLVYKGDKALQKSTESVASALPETINVKLIDKGNGTTRLARWNMATGEIVKVNGWFDLKGRKLNSKPQNKGMFIGNTKVQK
;
A
#
# COMPACT_ATOMS: atom_id res chain seq x y z
N MET A 1 -38.57 55.64 -10.91
CA MET A 1 -37.50 55.22 -9.99
C MET A 1 -37.60 53.72 -9.79
N ASN A 2 -36.48 53.02 -10.01
CA ASN A 2 -36.10 51.67 -9.56
C ASN A 2 -36.96 50.47 -10.03
N ASN A 3 -36.40 49.31 -10.36
CA ASN A 3 -35.08 48.95 -10.88
C ASN A 3 -35.27 47.52 -11.40
N LYS A 4 -34.74 47.24 -12.60
CA LYS A 4 -34.59 45.88 -13.10
C LYS A 4 -33.64 45.12 -12.19
N VAL A 5 -33.97 43.89 -11.82
CA VAL A 5 -32.96 42.91 -11.42
C VAL A 5 -33.19 41.67 -12.27
N LEU A 6 -32.47 41.60 -13.40
CA LEU A 6 -32.16 40.33 -14.05
C LEU A 6 -31.20 39.61 -13.12
N ALA A 7 -31.63 38.47 -12.58
CA ALA A 7 -30.75 37.55 -11.89
C ALA A 7 -29.90 36.82 -12.93
N THR A 8 -28.67 37.28 -13.13
CA THR A 8 -27.63 36.56 -13.86
C THR A 8 -27.25 35.34 -13.03
N ALA A 9 -27.59 34.15 -13.51
CA ALA A 9 -27.14 32.90 -12.91
C ALA A 9 -25.64 32.74 -13.20
N THR A 10 -24.81 33.15 -12.25
CA THR A 10 -23.38 32.86 -12.27
C THR A 10 -23.20 31.37 -12.05
N VAL A 11 -22.82 30.64 -13.09
CA VAL A 11 -22.32 29.26 -12.96
C VAL A 11 -21.01 29.35 -12.19
N VAL A 12 -21.08 29.11 -10.88
CA VAL A 12 -19.90 28.90 -10.04
C VAL A 12 -19.35 27.54 -10.44
N VAL A 13 -18.31 27.56 -11.28
CA VAL A 13 -17.43 26.40 -11.45
C VAL A 13 -16.87 26.11 -10.07
N LEU A 14 -17.30 25.01 -9.45
CA LEU A 14 -16.68 24.49 -8.24
C LEU A 14 -15.23 24.18 -8.60
N SER A 15 -14.32 25.12 -8.32
CA SER A 15 -12.90 24.86 -8.25
C SER A 15 -12.70 23.85 -7.13
N SER A 16 -12.49 22.59 -7.49
CA SER A 16 -12.00 21.56 -6.59
C SER A 16 -10.78 22.13 -5.88
N PHE A 17 -10.89 22.37 -4.57
CA PHE A 17 -9.78 22.82 -3.75
C PHE A 17 -8.69 21.76 -3.83
N ILE A 18 -7.70 22.03 -4.67
CA ILE A 18 -6.40 21.37 -4.63
C ILE A 18 -5.85 21.65 -3.24
N SER A 19 -5.65 20.61 -2.44
CA SER A 19 -5.03 20.78 -1.13
C SER A 19 -3.59 21.26 -1.35
N SER A 20 -3.17 22.30 -0.61
CA SER A 20 -1.84 22.91 -0.74
C SER A 20 -0.73 22.05 -0.12
N ALA A 21 -0.81 20.73 -0.28
CA ALA A 21 -0.02 19.79 0.49
C ALA A 21 1.24 19.29 -0.25
N TRP A 22 2.32 20.06 -0.13
CA TRP A 22 3.70 19.57 -0.07
C TRP A 22 4.33 18.88 -1.31
N ALA A 23 4.00 19.33 -2.52
CA ALA A 23 4.89 19.35 -3.68
C ALA A 23 4.81 20.72 -4.35
N ALA A 24 5.94 21.33 -4.73
CA ALA A 24 5.90 22.57 -5.52
C ALA A 24 5.39 22.22 -6.92
N ARG A 25 4.07 22.33 -7.11
CA ARG A 25 3.45 22.13 -8.42
C ARG A 25 4.00 23.17 -9.39
N PRO A 26 4.12 22.85 -10.69
CA PRO A 26 4.51 23.83 -11.68
C PRO A 26 3.61 25.07 -11.59
N GLU A 27 4.20 26.24 -11.76
CA GLU A 27 3.42 27.47 -11.87
C GLU A 27 2.50 27.39 -13.09
N GLY A 28 1.23 27.82 -12.91
CA GLY A 28 0.20 27.81 -13.95
C GLY A 28 -0.89 26.77 -13.75
N GLU A 29 -1.89 26.81 -14.64
CA GLU A 29 -3.03 25.89 -14.60
C GLU A 29 -2.62 24.48 -15.09
N PRO A 30 -3.13 23.41 -14.46
CA PRO A 30 -2.90 22.06 -14.92
C PRO A 30 -3.51 21.83 -16.31
N THR A 31 -2.88 20.99 -17.11
CA THR A 31 -3.41 20.58 -18.43
C THR A 31 -4.66 19.72 -18.28
N CYS A 32 -4.68 18.85 -17.27
CA CYS A 32 -5.84 18.05 -16.90
C CYS A 32 -5.99 18.11 -15.38
N SER A 33 -7.19 18.39 -14.88
CA SER A 33 -7.49 18.39 -13.45
C SER A 33 -8.60 17.39 -13.14
N PHE A 34 -8.53 16.75 -11.98
CA PHE A 34 -9.50 15.77 -11.51
C PHE A 34 -9.50 15.71 -9.98
N VAL A 35 -10.44 14.98 -9.38
CA VAL A 35 -10.54 14.91 -7.92
C VAL A 35 -9.30 14.23 -7.36
N GLY A 36 -8.57 14.91 -6.47
CA GLY A 36 -7.37 14.40 -5.82
C GLY A 36 -6.14 14.31 -6.72
N GLY A 37 -6.10 15.02 -7.85
CA GLY A 37 -4.88 15.09 -8.65
C GLY A 37 -4.97 15.98 -9.88
N ALA A 38 -3.82 16.16 -10.52
CA ALA A 38 -3.69 16.99 -11.70
C ALA A 38 -2.50 16.54 -12.56
N PHE A 39 -2.59 16.76 -13.87
CA PHE A 39 -1.50 16.53 -14.81
C PHE A 39 -1.01 17.84 -15.41
N TYR A 40 0.31 18.01 -15.42
CA TYR A 40 1.00 19.16 -15.98
C TYR A 40 1.84 18.72 -17.16
N LYS A 41 1.45 19.15 -18.37
CA LYS A 41 2.22 18.89 -19.59
C LYS A 41 3.58 19.60 -19.58
N SER A 42 3.71 20.72 -18.88
CA SER A 42 4.94 21.52 -18.79
C SER A 42 6.13 20.74 -18.26
N ASN A 43 5.90 19.81 -17.33
CA ASN A 43 6.93 18.92 -16.77
C ASN A 43 6.61 17.44 -16.95
N ASN A 44 5.61 17.11 -17.78
CA ASN A 44 5.15 15.74 -18.06
C ASN A 44 4.91 14.92 -16.78
N THR A 45 4.21 15.51 -15.80
CA THR A 45 4.01 14.91 -14.47
C THR A 45 2.55 14.95 -14.03
N MET A 46 2.06 13.81 -13.54
CA MET A 46 0.78 13.63 -12.85
C MET A 46 1.03 13.65 -11.34
N TYR A 47 0.32 14.50 -10.62
CA TYR A 47 0.36 14.59 -9.16
C TYR A 47 -0.91 13.97 -8.59
N LEU A 48 -0.75 13.20 -7.52
CA LEU A 48 -1.79 12.42 -6.88
C LEU A 48 -1.78 12.64 -5.36
N GLU A 49 -2.93 13.00 -4.80
CA GLU A 49 -3.07 13.34 -3.39
C GLU A 49 -3.44 12.10 -2.56
N SER A 50 -2.52 11.63 -1.70
CA SER A 50 -2.73 10.50 -0.77
C SER A 50 -2.70 10.98 0.68
N ILE A 51 -3.58 11.92 0.99
CA ILE A 51 -3.59 12.67 2.26
C ILE A 51 -4.52 12.06 3.32
N ASN A 52 -4.22 12.33 4.59
CA ASN A 52 -5.03 11.92 5.74
C ASN A 52 -6.22 12.89 5.96
N ASP A 53 -7.11 12.99 4.99
CA ASP A 53 -8.36 13.76 5.07
C ASP A 53 -9.54 12.83 4.83
N GLU A 54 -10.60 12.95 5.64
CA GLU A 54 -11.76 12.05 5.57
C GLU A 54 -12.58 12.18 4.28
N ASN A 55 -12.43 13.30 3.57
CA ASN A 55 -13.03 13.55 2.27
C ASN A 55 -12.05 13.30 1.11
N ALA A 56 -10.81 12.87 1.41
CA ALA A 56 -9.81 12.63 0.37
C ALA A 56 -10.28 11.52 -0.58
N LYS A 57 -10.16 11.80 -1.87
CA LYS A 57 -10.49 10.87 -2.95
C LYS A 57 -9.60 11.15 -4.15
N VAL A 58 -9.26 10.10 -4.90
CA VAL A 58 -8.61 10.19 -6.21
C VAL A 58 -9.54 9.60 -7.26
N GLU A 59 -10.10 10.43 -8.12
CA GLU A 59 -11.04 9.99 -9.16
C GLU A 59 -10.56 10.45 -10.54
N VAL A 60 -9.99 9.51 -11.28
CA VAL A 60 -9.71 9.70 -12.71
C VAL A 60 -10.92 9.18 -13.48
N ASP A 61 -11.77 10.07 -13.97
CA ASP A 61 -12.87 9.70 -14.86
C ASP A 61 -12.38 9.50 -16.32
N ASN A 62 -13.32 9.16 -17.21
CA ASN A 62 -13.01 8.99 -18.63
C ASN A 62 -12.44 10.28 -19.27
N VAL A 63 -12.91 11.46 -18.85
CA VAL A 63 -12.49 12.74 -19.42
C VAL A 63 -11.04 13.02 -19.01
N ALA A 64 -10.72 12.85 -17.73
CA ALA A 64 -9.40 13.01 -17.17
C ALA A 64 -8.41 11.98 -17.76
N ALA A 65 -8.78 10.69 -17.80
CA ALA A 65 -7.92 9.65 -18.38
C ALA A 65 -7.58 9.94 -19.85
N ASN A 66 -8.59 10.31 -20.65
CA ASN A 66 -8.38 10.66 -22.06
C ASN A 66 -7.54 11.94 -22.21
N CYS A 67 -7.80 12.97 -21.40
CA CYS A 67 -7.01 14.19 -21.40
C CYS A 67 -5.52 13.90 -21.14
N ILE A 68 -5.22 13.10 -20.11
CA ILE A 68 -3.85 12.76 -19.73
C ILE A 68 -3.19 11.92 -20.83
N ASN A 69 -3.81 10.81 -21.24
CA ASN A 69 -3.23 9.91 -22.25
C ASN A 69 -3.00 10.58 -23.61
N ASN A 70 -3.78 11.61 -23.96
CA ASN A 70 -3.56 12.41 -25.17
C ASN A 70 -2.53 13.54 -25.00
N SER A 71 -2.20 13.90 -23.76
CA SER A 71 -1.30 15.02 -23.44
C SER A 71 0.12 14.59 -23.07
N VAL A 72 0.32 13.33 -22.66
CA VAL A 72 1.63 12.77 -22.30
C VAL A 72 2.56 12.64 -23.50
N SER A 73 3.86 12.83 -23.25
CA SER A 73 4.92 12.63 -24.24
C SER A 73 5.72 11.39 -23.89
N GLY A 74 5.30 10.22 -24.39
CA GLY A 74 5.90 8.93 -24.03
C GLY A 74 5.66 8.59 -22.55
N ASN A 75 6.69 8.11 -21.86
CA ASN A 75 6.61 7.88 -20.41
C ASN A 75 6.51 9.22 -19.67
N PHE A 76 5.72 9.26 -18.61
CA PHE A 76 5.50 10.44 -17.78
C PHE A 76 5.71 10.11 -16.30
N LYS A 77 5.89 11.14 -15.46
CA LYS A 77 6.07 10.95 -14.03
C LYS A 77 4.73 10.90 -13.32
N VAL A 78 4.57 10.01 -12.36
CA VAL A 78 3.47 10.03 -11.39
C VAL A 78 4.09 10.29 -10.02
N ILE A 79 3.72 11.41 -9.40
CA ILE A 79 4.12 11.75 -8.04
C ILE A 79 2.93 11.52 -7.13
N VAL A 80 3.09 10.61 -6.17
CA VAL A 80 2.11 10.38 -5.10
C VAL A 80 2.57 11.14 -3.86
N GLU A 81 1.79 12.15 -3.48
CA GLU A 81 2.03 12.96 -2.28
C GLU A 81 1.70 12.12 -1.04
N ARG A 82 2.74 11.71 -0.32
CA ARG A 82 2.67 10.75 0.77
C ARG A 82 3.90 10.83 1.68
N SER A 83 3.69 10.89 2.99
CA SER A 83 4.76 10.67 3.98
C SER A 83 5.01 9.18 4.28
N THR A 84 6.29 8.79 4.35
CA THR A 84 6.76 7.49 4.86
C THR A 84 7.43 7.59 6.24
N ALA A 85 7.46 8.78 6.85
CA ALA A 85 8.17 9.02 8.12
C ALA A 85 7.64 8.17 9.29
N LEU A 86 6.36 7.78 9.19
CA LEU A 86 5.64 7.03 10.19
C LEU A 86 5.89 5.52 10.09
N ALA A 87 5.99 4.98 8.87
CA ALA A 87 6.26 3.57 8.63
C ALA A 87 6.91 3.37 7.25
N ALA A 88 8.01 2.60 7.23
CA ALA A 88 8.69 2.23 5.99
C ALA A 88 7.85 1.26 5.14
N ASN A 89 7.04 0.42 5.79
CA ASN A 89 6.20 -0.56 5.13
C ASN A 89 4.79 0.00 4.91
N SER A 90 4.26 -0.24 3.72
CA SER A 90 2.88 0.08 3.39
C SER A 90 2.42 -0.69 2.17
N THR A 91 1.22 -0.35 1.72
CA THR A 91 0.66 -0.64 0.42
C THR A 91 0.57 0.59 -0.48
N ILE A 92 0.35 0.36 -1.77
CA ILE A 92 -0.01 1.36 -2.77
C ILE A 92 -0.99 0.80 -3.81
N THR A 93 -1.81 1.65 -4.41
CA THR A 93 -2.66 1.32 -5.57
C THR A 93 -2.75 2.54 -6.48
N LEU A 94 -2.31 2.41 -7.73
CA LEU A 94 -2.21 3.54 -8.67
C LEU A 94 -3.27 3.43 -9.77
N PRO A 95 -3.83 4.55 -10.27
CA PRO A 95 -4.68 4.53 -11.46
C PRO A 95 -3.86 4.48 -12.76
N ALA A 96 -2.55 4.21 -12.69
CA ALA A 96 -1.64 4.25 -13.81
C ALA A 96 -0.82 2.97 -13.93
N ASN A 97 -0.55 2.58 -15.17
CA ASN A 97 0.49 1.60 -15.47
C ASN A 97 1.85 2.24 -15.21
N TYR A 98 2.75 1.53 -14.54
CA TYR A 98 4.06 2.05 -14.20
C TYR A 98 5.18 1.06 -14.54
N GLN A 99 6.38 1.57 -14.81
CA GLN A 99 7.58 0.76 -15.06
C GLN A 99 8.42 0.65 -13.80
N SER A 100 8.70 1.78 -13.15
CA SER A 100 9.54 1.82 -11.97
C SER A 100 9.01 2.79 -10.93
N ALA A 101 9.38 2.52 -9.68
CA ALA A 101 9.37 3.49 -8.60
C ALA A 101 10.77 4.12 -8.47
N ASN A 102 10.89 5.18 -7.67
CA ASN A 102 12.18 5.72 -7.29
C ASN A 102 13.04 4.70 -6.52
N GLU A 103 14.34 4.97 -6.40
CA GLU A 103 15.30 4.07 -5.76
C GLU A 103 15.11 3.86 -4.25
N CYS A 104 14.18 4.61 -3.66
CA CYS A 104 13.83 4.52 -2.25
C CYS A 104 12.70 3.53 -1.98
N VAL A 105 12.02 3.02 -3.00
CA VAL A 105 10.83 2.20 -2.84
C VAL A 105 10.93 0.91 -3.64
N ASP A 106 10.84 -0.20 -2.92
CA ASP A 106 10.67 -1.53 -3.48
C ASP A 106 9.19 -1.90 -3.49
N LEU A 107 8.73 -2.44 -4.62
CA LEU A 107 7.36 -2.90 -4.79
C LEU A 107 7.30 -4.42 -4.79
N TYR A 108 6.26 -4.96 -4.17
CA TYR A 108 6.02 -6.39 -4.07
C TYR A 108 4.57 -6.71 -4.44
N GLU A 109 4.41 -7.71 -5.30
CA GLU A 109 3.09 -8.20 -5.70
C GLU A 109 2.55 -9.20 -4.68
N PRO A 110 1.34 -9.02 -4.12
CA PRO A 110 0.67 -10.07 -3.37
C PRO A 110 0.35 -11.25 -4.30
N ILE A 111 0.93 -12.44 -4.04
CA ILE A 111 0.72 -13.62 -4.91
C ILE A 111 -0.08 -14.73 -4.25
N SER A 112 0.03 -14.91 -2.92
CA SER A 112 -0.69 -15.97 -2.22
C SER A 112 -0.85 -15.69 -0.73
N TYR A 113 -1.69 -16.49 -0.10
CA TYR A 113 -1.92 -16.47 1.33
C TYR A 113 -2.03 -17.88 1.90
N ASN A 114 -1.24 -18.20 2.92
CA ASN A 114 -1.20 -19.55 3.50
C ASN A 114 -0.94 -19.54 5.00
N LYS A 115 -1.09 -20.69 5.64
CA LYS A 115 -0.53 -20.92 6.98
C LYS A 115 0.87 -21.51 6.84
N ASP A 116 1.79 -21.06 7.67
CA ASP A 116 3.12 -21.67 7.80
C ASP A 116 3.06 -22.99 8.59
N GLU A 117 4.23 -23.62 8.74
CA GLU A 117 4.41 -24.87 9.50
C GLU A 117 3.95 -24.77 10.96
N ASN A 118 3.84 -23.56 11.52
CA ASN A 118 3.36 -23.29 12.88
C ASN A 118 1.88 -22.87 12.92
N GLY A 119 1.17 -22.91 11.79
CA GLY A 119 -0.22 -22.50 11.67
C GLY A 119 -0.43 -20.98 11.62
N MET A 120 0.64 -20.18 11.55
CA MET A 120 0.56 -18.72 11.45
C MET A 120 0.29 -18.32 10.01
N TRP A 121 -0.62 -17.39 9.81
CA TRP A 121 -0.91 -16.91 8.47
C TRP A 121 0.20 -16.04 7.89
N ILE A 122 0.48 -16.22 6.59
CA ILE A 122 1.54 -15.58 5.81
C ILE A 122 0.98 -15.12 4.46
N THR A 123 1.22 -13.85 4.10
CA THR A 123 1.14 -13.40 2.70
C THR A 123 2.50 -13.62 2.02
N ALA A 124 2.51 -14.18 0.81
CA ALA A 124 3.73 -14.24 0.00
C ALA A 124 3.69 -13.17 -1.08
N GLU A 125 4.83 -12.52 -1.30
CA GLU A 125 4.89 -11.37 -2.19
C GLU A 125 6.14 -11.37 -3.04
N LYS A 126 6.00 -11.11 -4.34
CA LYS A 126 7.09 -11.24 -5.32
C LYS A 126 7.61 -9.87 -5.74
N HIS A 127 8.92 -9.66 -5.62
CA HIS A 127 9.63 -8.44 -6.03
C HIS A 127 9.87 -8.33 -7.56
N ASP A 128 9.32 -9.25 -8.34
CA ASP A 128 9.67 -9.42 -9.76
C ASP A 128 8.71 -8.67 -10.69
N ILE A 129 8.45 -7.41 -10.37
CA ILE A 129 7.64 -6.53 -11.22
C ILE A 129 8.55 -5.50 -11.85
N GLU A 130 8.89 -5.72 -13.12
CA GLU A 130 9.50 -4.69 -13.97
C GLU A 130 8.47 -3.68 -14.50
N ASN A 131 7.19 -4.04 -14.52
CA ASN A 131 6.09 -3.17 -14.94
C ASN A 131 4.81 -3.54 -14.17
N GLY A 132 4.21 -2.59 -13.47
CA GLY A 132 2.94 -2.80 -12.79
C GLY A 132 1.75 -2.26 -13.59
N ALA A 133 0.64 -2.98 -13.49
CA ALA A 133 -0.63 -2.58 -14.09
C ALA A 133 -1.39 -1.59 -13.20
N ALA A 134 -2.13 -0.68 -13.82
CA ALA A 134 -3.10 0.16 -13.13
C ALA A 134 -4.05 -0.67 -12.28
N HIS A 135 -4.52 -0.08 -11.19
CA HIS A 135 -5.48 -0.66 -10.23
C HIS A 135 -4.97 -1.91 -9.50
N ARG A 136 -3.71 -2.31 -9.66
CA ARG A 136 -3.16 -3.44 -8.93
C ARG A 136 -2.74 -3.00 -7.52
N PRO A 137 -3.30 -3.57 -6.45
CA PRO A 137 -2.83 -3.34 -5.10
C PRO A 137 -1.47 -3.98 -4.88
N MET A 138 -0.57 -3.27 -4.23
CA MET A 138 0.81 -3.69 -4.04
C MET A 138 1.30 -3.40 -2.65
N LEU A 139 2.32 -4.14 -2.22
CA LEU A 139 3.13 -3.74 -1.09
C LEU A 139 4.29 -2.88 -1.54
N MET A 140 4.66 -1.99 -0.63
CA MET A 140 5.58 -0.89 -0.86
C MET A 140 6.48 -0.80 0.36
N ILE A 141 7.76 -1.08 0.17
CA ILE A 141 8.78 -1.07 1.21
C ILE A 141 9.74 0.08 0.91
N THR A 142 9.85 0.99 1.87
CA THR A 142 10.79 2.12 1.77
C THR A 142 12.16 1.69 2.28
N ASN A 143 13.21 1.93 1.51
CA ASN A 143 14.59 1.61 1.89
C ASN A 143 15.11 2.62 2.92
N THR A 144 14.84 2.39 4.20
CA THR A 144 15.26 3.29 5.28
C THR A 144 16.73 3.14 5.68
N ASP A 145 17.49 2.25 5.05
CA ASP A 145 18.94 2.15 5.27
C ASP A 145 19.68 3.33 4.63
N LYS A 146 19.09 3.93 3.60
CA LYS A 146 19.52 5.16 2.95
C LYS A 146 18.94 6.38 3.68
N ASP A 147 19.79 7.31 4.09
CA ASP A 147 19.35 8.51 4.83
C ASP A 147 18.42 9.39 3.98
N GLU A 148 18.69 9.49 2.68
CA GLU A 148 17.88 10.21 1.68
C GLU A 148 16.47 9.62 1.49
N CYS A 149 16.26 8.36 1.86
CA CYS A 149 14.99 7.65 1.73
C CYS A 149 14.16 7.66 3.03
N LYS A 150 14.70 8.23 4.12
CA LYS A 150 13.97 8.34 5.39
C LYS A 150 12.96 9.48 5.31
N GLY A 151 11.69 9.15 5.55
CA GLY A 151 10.63 10.14 5.68
C GLY A 151 10.32 10.92 4.40
N ILE A 152 10.50 10.29 3.22
CA ILE A 152 10.10 10.86 1.94
C ILE A 152 8.62 11.29 1.97
N LYS A 153 8.33 12.41 1.30
CA LYS A 153 6.99 13.03 1.24
C LYS A 153 6.32 12.86 -0.12
N GLU A 154 7.09 12.40 -1.10
CA GLU A 154 6.67 12.20 -2.47
C GLU A 154 7.26 10.88 -2.94
N ILE A 155 6.43 10.06 -3.57
CA ILE A 155 6.88 8.83 -4.21
C ILE A 155 6.71 9.01 -5.70
N GLU A 156 7.84 8.95 -6.41
CA GLU A 156 7.88 9.09 -7.85
C GLU A 156 7.82 7.72 -8.54
N PHE A 157 7.00 7.63 -9.57
CA PHE A 157 6.90 6.51 -10.48
C PHE A 157 7.08 6.99 -11.92
N THR A 158 7.68 6.14 -12.76
CA THR A 158 7.62 6.31 -14.22
C THR A 158 6.41 5.55 -14.74
N ALA A 159 5.49 6.24 -15.41
CA ALA A 159 4.23 5.70 -15.90
C ALA A 159 4.11 5.71 -17.43
N THR A 160 3.30 4.79 -17.96
CA THR A 160 3.10 4.59 -19.41
C THR A 160 1.66 4.87 -19.86
N GLY A 161 0.71 4.91 -18.93
CA GLY A 161 -0.67 5.27 -19.23
C GLY A 161 -1.53 5.32 -17.98
N VAL A 162 -2.65 6.02 -18.05
CA VAL A 162 -3.64 6.16 -16.97
C VAL A 162 -4.94 5.45 -17.35
N SER A 163 -5.56 4.81 -16.37
CA SER A 163 -6.86 4.14 -16.47
C SER A 163 -7.87 4.76 -15.49
N VAL A 164 -9.15 4.55 -15.79
CA VAL A 164 -10.28 5.15 -15.07
C VAL A 164 -10.39 4.59 -13.65
N SER A 165 -10.47 5.46 -12.64
CA SER A 165 -10.58 5.09 -11.22
C SER A 165 -11.88 5.60 -10.56
N THR A 166 -13.00 5.52 -11.28
CA THR A 166 -14.32 5.94 -10.77
C THR A 166 -14.85 5.03 -9.66
N GLN A 167 -14.29 3.82 -9.53
CA GLN A 167 -14.60 2.91 -8.43
C GLN A 167 -13.88 3.36 -7.15
N THR A 168 -14.56 3.26 -6.01
CA THR A 168 -13.99 3.57 -4.69
C THR A 168 -12.87 2.61 -4.30
N SER A 169 -12.93 1.37 -4.78
CA SER A 169 -11.97 0.32 -4.47
C SER A 169 -11.82 -0.67 -5.61
N VAL A 170 -10.71 -1.42 -5.58
CA VAL A 170 -10.35 -2.45 -6.55
C VAL A 170 -9.82 -3.66 -5.80
N GLU A 171 -10.26 -4.85 -6.18
CA GLU A 171 -10.00 -6.09 -5.45
C GLU A 171 -9.08 -7.04 -6.23
N LEU A 172 -8.09 -7.58 -5.53
CA LEU A 172 -7.23 -8.67 -5.99
C LEU A 172 -7.46 -9.88 -5.08
N ALA A 173 -8.13 -10.90 -5.60
CA ALA A 173 -8.31 -12.16 -4.88
C ALA A 173 -6.96 -12.89 -4.74
N LEU A 174 -6.60 -13.26 -3.51
CA LEU A 174 -5.42 -14.04 -3.20
C LEU A 174 -5.82 -15.50 -3.00
N ARG A 175 -5.10 -16.39 -3.67
CA ARG A 175 -5.34 -17.84 -3.53
C ARG A 175 -4.31 -18.46 -2.61
N SER A 176 -4.75 -19.43 -1.81
CA SER A 176 -3.84 -20.33 -1.11
C SER A 176 -3.14 -21.24 -2.11
N ASP A 177 -1.83 -21.41 -1.98
CA ASP A 177 -1.08 -22.35 -2.82
C ASP A 177 -1.31 -23.82 -2.43
N VAL A 178 -1.79 -24.07 -1.21
CA VAL A 178 -2.13 -25.41 -0.71
C VAL A 178 -3.57 -25.79 -1.05
N SER A 179 -4.54 -24.93 -0.74
CA SER A 179 -5.97 -25.25 -0.84
C SER A 179 -6.65 -24.68 -2.08
N ASN A 180 -5.99 -23.77 -2.81
CA ASN A 180 -6.54 -23.00 -3.93
C ASN A 180 -7.81 -22.18 -3.56
N GLN A 181 -8.11 -22.03 -2.27
CA GLN A 181 -9.20 -21.20 -1.77
C GLN A 181 -8.85 -19.71 -1.91
N GLY A 182 -9.87 -18.92 -2.26
CA GLY A 182 -9.78 -17.46 -2.51
C GLY A 182 -10.35 -16.63 -1.38
N ASP A 183 -10.15 -17.06 -0.13
CA ASP A 183 -10.81 -16.47 1.04
C ASP A 183 -10.28 -15.09 1.43
N TRP A 184 -9.17 -14.68 0.84
CA TRP A 184 -8.50 -13.42 1.13
C TRP A 184 -8.44 -12.55 -0.11
N LEU A 185 -8.67 -11.26 0.06
CA LEU A 185 -8.52 -10.28 -1.00
C LEU A 185 -7.68 -9.12 -0.52
N MET A 186 -6.81 -8.64 -1.39
CA MET A 186 -6.15 -7.35 -1.22
C MET A 186 -7.01 -6.31 -1.93
N ARG A 187 -7.49 -5.32 -1.18
CA ARG A 187 -8.35 -4.25 -1.70
C ARG A 187 -7.59 -2.94 -1.71
N GLY A 188 -7.35 -2.42 -2.90
CA GLY A 188 -6.90 -1.03 -3.10
C GLY A 188 -8.06 -0.07 -2.98
N SER A 189 -7.83 1.12 -2.44
CA SER A 189 -8.83 2.17 -2.26
C SER A 189 -8.39 3.46 -2.95
N TYR A 190 -9.34 4.10 -3.62
CA TYR A 190 -9.23 5.45 -4.17
C TYR A 190 -9.93 6.50 -3.31
N SER A 191 -10.48 6.10 -2.17
CA SER A 191 -11.13 7.01 -1.21
C SER A 191 -10.59 6.76 0.20
N PHE A 192 -10.69 7.76 1.05
CA PHE A 192 -10.44 7.58 2.47
C PHE A 192 -11.44 6.58 3.07
N ILE A 193 -10.95 5.67 3.89
CA ILE A 193 -11.77 4.69 4.61
C ILE A 193 -11.45 4.80 6.10
N ARG A 194 -12.48 4.82 6.93
CA ARG A 194 -12.39 4.72 8.40
C ARG A 194 -13.30 3.58 8.85
N TRP A 195 -12.77 2.72 9.71
CA TRP A 195 -13.56 1.65 10.33
C TRP A 195 -14.04 2.12 11.70
N ASP A 196 -15.32 2.49 11.78
CA ASP A 196 -15.97 2.84 13.03
C ASP A 196 -16.44 1.59 13.78
N LYS A 197 -16.81 1.72 15.06
CA LYS A 197 -17.04 0.60 15.99
C LYS A 197 -18.02 -0.48 15.49
N ASP A 198 -18.97 -0.10 14.65
CA ASP A 198 -20.04 -0.98 14.15
C ASP A 198 -19.84 -1.36 12.67
N ASP A 199 -18.66 -1.09 12.10
CA ASP A 199 -18.35 -1.47 10.73
C ASP A 199 -18.32 -2.99 10.57
N ALA A 200 -19.06 -3.50 9.57
CA ALA A 200 -19.23 -4.92 9.34
C ALA A 200 -17.94 -5.66 8.94
N GLU A 201 -16.91 -4.93 8.47
CA GLU A 201 -15.62 -5.51 8.13
C GLU A 201 -14.65 -5.57 9.32
N LEU A 202 -14.99 -4.93 10.46
CA LEU A 202 -14.15 -5.03 11.66
C LEU A 202 -13.91 -6.47 12.08
N GLY A 203 -12.67 -6.75 12.48
CA GLY A 203 -12.23 -8.10 12.84
C GLY A 203 -11.81 -8.98 11.66
N SER A 204 -12.10 -8.57 10.42
CA SER A 204 -11.76 -9.30 9.18
C SER A 204 -10.81 -8.54 8.26
N VAL A 205 -10.40 -7.33 8.64
CA VAL A 205 -9.53 -6.44 7.87
C VAL A 205 -8.17 -6.29 8.52
N TYR A 206 -7.13 -6.23 7.70
CA TYR A 206 -5.74 -6.10 8.12
C TYR A 206 -5.02 -5.04 7.30
N GLY A 207 -4.10 -4.33 7.94
CA GLY A 207 -3.28 -3.30 7.30
C GLY A 207 -2.01 -3.01 8.07
N TYR A 208 -1.15 -2.18 7.48
CA TYR A 208 0.04 -1.68 8.15
C TYR A 208 -0.32 -0.60 9.17
N ALA A 209 0.14 -0.78 10.41
CA ALA A 209 0.02 0.24 11.43
C ALA A 209 0.93 1.43 11.09
N ALA A 210 0.36 2.62 10.95
CA ALA A 210 1.15 3.83 10.70
C ALA A 210 1.93 4.29 11.95
N LYS A 211 1.52 3.93 13.16
CA LYS A 211 2.18 4.37 14.39
C LYS A 211 2.15 3.27 15.43
N THR A 212 3.14 3.30 16.32
CA THR A 212 3.13 2.45 17.51
C THR A 212 1.98 2.86 18.42
N LYS A 213 1.14 1.89 18.78
CA LYS A 213 0.04 2.05 19.74
C LYS A 213 -0.21 0.72 20.44
N ASP A 214 -0.29 0.75 21.76
CA ASP A 214 -0.51 -0.43 22.60
C ASP A 214 0.54 -1.53 22.35
N LYS A 215 0.14 -2.69 21.82
CA LYS A 215 1.03 -3.82 21.50
C LYS A 215 1.36 -3.93 20.00
N VAL A 216 0.98 -2.93 19.21
CA VAL A 216 1.19 -2.89 17.76
C VAL A 216 2.25 -1.85 17.46
N GLU A 217 3.29 -2.26 16.76
CA GLU A 217 4.39 -1.39 16.33
C GLU A 217 4.12 -0.75 14.97
N ALA A 218 4.68 0.43 14.72
CA ALA A 218 4.65 1.05 13.40
C ALA A 218 5.28 0.11 12.34
N GLY A 219 4.60 -0.02 11.19
CA GLY A 219 5.01 -0.93 10.11
C GLY A 219 4.65 -2.40 10.34
N GLN A 220 3.97 -2.75 11.44
CA GLN A 220 3.44 -4.08 11.67
C GLN A 220 2.13 -4.29 10.90
N PHE A 221 1.98 -5.46 10.28
CA PHE A 221 0.74 -5.85 9.59
C PHE A 221 -0.22 -6.51 10.59
N THR A 222 -1.29 -5.80 10.94
CA THR A 222 -2.17 -6.14 12.06
C THR A 222 -3.63 -6.01 11.67
N LYS A 223 -4.49 -6.69 12.44
CA LYS A 223 -5.94 -6.54 12.38
C LYS A 223 -6.32 -5.09 12.67
N VAL A 224 -7.24 -4.55 11.87
CA VAL A 224 -7.75 -3.19 11.96
C VAL A 224 -8.72 -3.10 13.13
N GLY A 225 -8.46 -2.14 14.02
CA GLY A 225 -9.34 -1.80 15.13
C GLY A 225 -10.22 -0.58 14.83
N SER A 226 -11.20 -0.34 15.69
CA SER A 226 -12.08 0.83 15.60
C SER A 226 -11.29 2.15 15.62
N GLY A 227 -11.67 3.07 14.73
CA GLY A 227 -11.03 4.37 14.54
C GLY A 227 -9.76 4.33 13.67
N ALA A 228 -9.33 3.15 13.23
CA ALA A 228 -8.28 3.04 12.23
C ALA A 228 -8.79 3.52 10.86
N PHE A 229 -7.87 3.98 10.02
CA PHE A 229 -8.20 4.52 8.71
C PHE A 229 -7.10 4.26 7.69
N VAL A 230 -7.49 4.34 6.42
CA VAL A 230 -6.62 4.19 5.26
C VAL A 230 -6.91 5.32 4.27
N PRO A 231 -5.91 6.17 3.93
CA PRO A 231 -6.02 7.19 2.88
C PRO A 231 -6.23 6.61 1.47
N PRO A 232 -6.62 7.43 0.48
CA PRO A 232 -6.60 7.04 -0.92
C PRO A 232 -5.24 6.53 -1.39
N LEU A 233 -5.23 5.72 -2.45
CA LEU A 233 -4.06 5.11 -3.08
C LEU A 233 -3.31 4.12 -2.18
N ARG A 234 -4.03 3.53 -1.23
CA ARG A 234 -3.55 2.49 -0.30
C ARG A 234 -4.37 1.23 -0.48
N ALA A 235 -3.83 0.13 0.01
CA ALA A 235 -4.54 -1.14 0.07
C ALA A 235 -4.53 -1.76 1.47
N TYR A 236 -5.48 -2.65 1.69
CA TYR A 236 -5.65 -3.43 2.90
C TYR A 236 -6.13 -4.84 2.56
N LEU A 237 -5.89 -5.78 3.45
CA LEU A 237 -6.26 -7.17 3.28
C LEU A 237 -7.61 -7.42 3.95
N VAL A 238 -8.50 -8.15 3.29
CA VAL A 238 -9.83 -8.50 3.79
C VAL A 238 -10.05 -9.99 3.70
N TYR A 239 -10.59 -10.57 4.77
CA TYR A 239 -11.07 -11.94 4.78
C TYR A 239 -12.54 -12.02 4.32
N LYS A 240 -12.80 -12.79 3.25
CA LYS A 240 -14.12 -13.08 2.68
C LYS A 240 -14.45 -14.59 2.67
N GLY A 241 -13.71 -15.42 3.42
CA GLY A 241 -14.05 -16.82 3.64
C GLY A 241 -15.38 -17.02 4.39
N ASP A 242 -15.70 -18.26 4.77
CA ASP A 242 -17.04 -18.64 5.23
C ASP A 242 -17.65 -17.70 6.28
N LYS A 243 -18.77 -17.05 5.91
CA LYS A 243 -19.47 -16.05 6.74
C LYS A 243 -20.08 -16.60 8.03
N ALA A 244 -20.12 -17.92 8.22
CA ALA A 244 -20.47 -18.54 9.49
C ALA A 244 -19.48 -18.14 10.60
N LEU A 245 -18.25 -17.76 10.24
CA LEU A 245 -17.24 -17.18 11.10
C LEU A 245 -17.39 -15.66 11.31
N GLN A 246 -18.33 -14.99 10.62
CA GLN A 246 -18.53 -13.53 10.73
C GLN A 246 -19.79 -13.14 11.53
N LYS A 247 -20.61 -14.11 11.98
CA LYS A 247 -21.96 -13.85 12.52
C LYS A 247 -22.14 -14.05 14.03
N SER A 248 -21.09 -14.30 14.80
CA SER A 248 -21.18 -14.23 16.26
C SER A 248 -20.22 -13.18 16.81
N THR A 249 -20.81 -12.09 17.28
CA THR A 249 -20.14 -10.93 17.90
C THR A 249 -19.35 -11.27 19.16
N GLU A 250 -19.30 -12.53 19.61
CA GLU A 250 -18.55 -12.95 20.79
C GLU A 250 -17.69 -14.22 20.63
N SER A 251 -17.81 -15.00 19.55
CA SER A 251 -17.08 -16.29 19.46
C SER A 251 -16.13 -16.48 18.28
N VAL A 252 -16.05 -15.55 17.32
CA VAL A 252 -15.13 -15.68 16.16
C VAL A 252 -14.15 -14.52 15.97
N ALA A 253 -14.34 -13.41 16.71
CA ALA A 253 -13.22 -12.51 17.02
C ALA A 253 -12.00 -13.28 17.61
N SER A 254 -12.24 -14.51 18.09
CA SER A 254 -11.28 -15.50 18.60
C SER A 254 -10.55 -16.37 17.55
N ALA A 255 -10.91 -16.41 16.26
CA ALA A 255 -10.36 -17.41 15.31
C ALA A 255 -9.31 -16.88 14.32
N LEU A 256 -9.44 -15.62 13.87
CA LEU A 256 -8.44 -14.99 13.00
C LEU A 256 -7.35 -14.31 13.85
N PRO A 257 -6.07 -14.42 13.47
CA PRO A 257 -4.97 -13.93 14.30
C PRO A 257 -5.00 -12.40 14.42
N GLU A 258 -4.44 -11.84 15.48
CA GLU A 258 -4.25 -10.39 15.57
C GLU A 258 -3.23 -9.87 14.55
N THR A 259 -2.25 -10.70 14.19
CA THR A 259 -1.14 -10.33 13.30
C THR A 259 -0.94 -11.39 12.23
N ILE A 260 -0.57 -10.96 11.02
CA ILE A 260 -0.21 -11.83 9.91
C ILE A 260 1.24 -11.53 9.54
N ASN A 261 2.04 -12.57 9.28
CA ASN A 261 3.42 -12.35 8.82
C ASN A 261 3.42 -12.07 7.32
N VAL A 262 4.37 -11.27 6.85
CA VAL A 262 4.57 -11.02 5.41
C VAL A 262 5.87 -11.67 4.96
N LYS A 263 5.82 -12.46 3.89
CA LYS A 263 6.97 -13.16 3.30
C LYS A 263 7.31 -12.50 1.98
N LEU A 264 8.44 -11.79 1.96
CA LEU A 264 8.96 -11.13 0.76
C LEU A 264 9.88 -12.11 0.00
N ILE A 265 9.61 -12.26 -1.30
CA ILE A 265 10.34 -13.11 -2.23
C ILE A 265 11.08 -12.19 -3.21
N ASP A 266 12.38 -12.00 -2.99
CA ASP A 266 13.24 -11.14 -3.80
C ASP A 266 13.53 -11.74 -5.19
N LYS A 267 14.01 -10.91 -6.12
CA LYS A 267 14.37 -11.31 -7.49
C LYS A 267 15.37 -12.49 -7.48
N GLY A 268 15.09 -13.51 -8.29
CA GLY A 268 15.97 -14.68 -8.45
C GLY A 268 15.74 -15.86 -7.48
N ASN A 269 14.55 -15.97 -6.85
CA ASN A 269 14.14 -17.10 -5.98
C ASN A 269 15.06 -17.37 -4.76
N GLY A 270 16.07 -16.55 -4.49
CA GLY A 270 17.20 -16.92 -3.62
C GLY A 270 17.10 -16.45 -2.16
N THR A 271 16.41 -15.33 -1.90
CA THR A 271 16.34 -14.74 -0.55
C THR A 271 14.89 -14.57 -0.15
N THR A 272 14.37 -15.53 0.62
CA THR A 272 13.09 -15.36 1.31
C THR A 272 13.37 -14.59 2.59
N ARG A 273 12.97 -13.33 2.66
CA ARG A 273 12.93 -12.60 3.93
C ARG A 273 11.55 -12.83 4.54
N LEU A 274 11.47 -13.63 5.60
CA LEU A 274 10.30 -13.57 6.47
C LEU A 274 10.35 -12.22 7.18
N ALA A 275 9.55 -11.26 6.73
CA ALA A 275 9.38 -9.99 7.42
C ALA A 275 8.49 -10.22 8.65
N ARG A 276 9.05 -10.87 9.69
CA ARG A 276 8.64 -10.62 11.07
C ARG A 276 9.39 -9.38 11.52
N TRP A 277 8.96 -8.22 11.04
CA TRP A 277 9.60 -6.96 11.39
C TRP A 277 8.84 -6.29 12.54
N ASN A 278 9.33 -6.55 13.76
CA ASN A 278 9.23 -5.63 14.88
C ASN A 278 10.40 -4.63 14.73
N MET A 279 10.19 -3.54 13.99
CA MET A 279 11.23 -2.52 13.77
C MET A 279 11.40 -1.55 14.94
N ALA A 280 10.62 -1.68 16.01
CA ALA A 280 10.73 -0.80 17.18
C ALA A 280 11.66 -1.33 18.27
N THR A 281 11.98 -2.63 18.28
CA THR A 281 12.77 -3.24 19.37
C THR A 281 14.01 -4.01 18.92
N GLY A 282 14.25 -4.17 17.62
CA GLY A 282 15.41 -4.92 17.12
C GLY A 282 15.39 -6.41 17.50
N GLU A 283 14.25 -6.94 17.95
CA GLU A 283 14.12 -8.35 18.30
C GLU A 283 13.71 -9.17 17.07
N ILE A 284 14.70 -9.84 16.47
CA ILE A 284 14.49 -10.84 15.43
C ILE A 284 13.72 -12.00 16.06
N VAL A 285 12.42 -12.11 15.79
CA VAL A 285 11.64 -13.28 16.22
C VAL A 285 12.10 -14.48 15.40
N LYS A 286 12.92 -15.30 16.08
CA LYS A 286 13.41 -16.64 15.73
C LYS A 286 12.63 -17.31 14.59
N VAL A 287 13.30 -17.44 13.45
CA VAL A 287 12.93 -18.41 12.42
C VAL A 287 13.60 -19.74 12.79
N ASN A 288 12.83 -20.84 12.85
CA ASN A 288 13.41 -22.17 13.07
C ASN A 288 14.28 -22.54 11.86
N GLY A 289 15.60 -22.43 12.00
CA GLY A 289 16.57 -22.75 10.96
C GLY A 289 17.90 -22.04 11.18
N TRP A 290 18.95 -22.54 10.54
CA TRP A 290 20.23 -21.83 10.46
C TRP A 290 20.23 -21.01 9.19
N PHE A 291 20.65 -19.76 9.25
CA PHE A 291 20.71 -18.88 8.09
C PHE A 291 22.12 -18.30 7.95
N ASP A 292 22.57 -18.13 6.71
CA ASP A 292 23.77 -17.35 6.47
C ASP A 292 23.50 -15.84 6.63
N LEU A 293 24.55 -15.02 6.62
CA LEU A 293 24.43 -13.55 6.72
C LEU A 293 23.65 -12.90 5.56
N LYS A 294 23.35 -13.66 4.50
CA LYS A 294 22.56 -13.22 3.35
C LYS A 294 21.11 -13.68 3.44
N GLY A 295 20.70 -14.34 4.53
CA GLY A 295 19.33 -14.79 4.77
C GLY A 295 18.95 -16.10 4.08
N ARG A 296 19.92 -16.87 3.56
CA ARG A 296 19.65 -18.18 2.93
C ARG A 296 19.54 -19.26 4.00
N LYS A 297 18.47 -20.06 3.94
CA LYS A 297 18.25 -21.20 4.85
C LYS A 297 19.32 -22.28 4.62
N LEU A 298 20.00 -22.69 5.68
CA LEU A 298 20.94 -23.80 5.70
C LEU A 298 20.20 -25.08 6.11
N ASN A 299 20.48 -26.16 5.38
CA ASN A 299 19.83 -27.46 5.60
C ASN A 299 20.30 -28.18 6.86
N SER A 300 21.41 -27.73 7.45
CA SER A 300 22.00 -28.31 8.66
C SER A 300 22.75 -27.24 9.46
N LYS A 301 23.04 -27.54 10.73
CA LYS A 301 23.86 -26.67 11.58
C LYS A 301 25.26 -26.53 10.95
N PRO A 302 25.73 -25.31 10.64
CA PRO A 302 27.05 -25.12 10.06
C PRO A 302 28.13 -25.61 11.04
N GLN A 303 29.07 -26.42 10.52
CA GLN A 303 30.16 -27.02 11.30
C GLN A 303 31.45 -26.16 11.32
N ASN A 304 31.52 -25.13 10.46
CA ASN A 304 32.69 -24.25 10.34
C ASN A 304 32.49 -22.95 11.14
N LYS A 305 33.57 -22.41 11.72
CA LYS A 305 33.60 -21.12 12.44
C LYS A 305 33.45 -19.94 11.46
N GLY A 306 32.21 -19.65 11.07
CA GLY A 306 31.83 -18.46 10.32
C GLY A 306 30.65 -17.77 11.00
N MET A 307 30.34 -16.55 10.59
CA MET A 307 29.20 -15.82 11.12
C MET A 307 27.88 -16.37 10.55
N PHE A 308 27.02 -16.87 11.44
CA PHE A 308 25.69 -17.37 11.09
C PHE A 308 24.63 -16.80 12.03
N ILE A 309 23.39 -16.72 11.55
CA ILE A 309 22.23 -16.34 12.34
C ILE A 309 21.51 -17.63 12.75
N GLY A 310 21.48 -17.89 14.06
CA GLY A 310 20.87 -19.07 14.65
C GLY A 310 20.13 -18.77 15.96
N ASN A 311 19.40 -19.76 16.46
CA ASN A 311 18.31 -19.70 17.44
C ASN A 311 18.61 -19.04 18.82
N THR A 312 19.79 -18.44 19.05
CA THR A 312 20.02 -17.68 20.30
C THR A 312 21.17 -16.66 20.33
N LYS A 313 21.95 -16.41 19.26
CA LYS A 313 22.96 -15.32 19.17
C LYS A 313 23.71 -15.38 17.83
N VAL A 314 24.19 -14.24 17.34
CA VAL A 314 25.24 -14.20 16.30
C VAL A 314 26.49 -14.84 16.91
N GLN A 315 26.89 -16.00 16.40
CA GLN A 315 28.16 -16.63 16.80
C GLN A 315 29.26 -16.08 15.88
N LYS A 316 30.31 -15.50 16.48
CA LYS A 316 31.54 -15.10 15.79
C LYS A 316 32.44 -16.32 15.57
#